data_AF-A0A2U3QWJ8-F1
#
_entry.id   AF-A0A2U3QWJ8-F1
#
_cell.length_a   1.000
_cell.length_b   1.000
_cell.length_c   1.000
_cell.angle_alpha   90.00
_cell.angle_beta   90.00
_cell.angle_gamma   90.00
#
_symmetry.space_group_name_H-M   'P 1'
#
loop_
_entity.id
_entity.type
_entity.pdbx_description
1 polymer ?
#
loop_
_entity_poly.entity_id
_entity_poly.type
_entity_poly.pdbx_seq_one_letter_code
_entity_poly.pdbx_strand_id
1 'polypeptide(L)' 'MLDKKTHQVICTDFPNGKKHDFRLFKKSKILINPKVKVITDTGYQGIQKIHNNSELPKKKSKKNPLTNFMLKLVKYT' A
#
# COMPACT_ATOMS: atom_id res chain seq x y z
N MET A 1 1.00 -4.01 -9.36
CA MET A 1 2.12 -3.25 -8.79
C MET A 1 2.62 -2.28 -9.84
N LEU A 2 2.87 -1.03 -9.45
CA LEU A 2 3.20 0.07 -10.36
C LEU A 2 4.54 0.66 -9.92
N ASP A 3 5.42 0.96 -10.86
CA ASP A 3 6.56 1.82 -10.59
C ASP A 3 6.10 3.29 -10.54
N LYS A 4 6.32 3.96 -9.40
CA LYS A 4 5.94 5.35 -9.20
C LYS A 4 6.67 6.32 -10.12
N LYS A 5 7.91 6.03 -10.54
CA LYS A 5 8.70 6.95 -11.37
C LYS A 5 8.31 6.84 -12.84
N THR A 6 8.24 5.62 -13.35
CA THR A 6 7.99 5.37 -14.78
C THR A 6 6.52 5.21 -15.12
N HIS A 7 5.65 5.06 -14.10
CA HIS A 7 4.24 4.67 -14.26
C HIS A 7 4.03 3.36 -15.01
N GLN A 8 5.06 2.50 -15.07
CA GLN A 8 4.95 1.19 -15.70
C GLN A 8 4.28 0.20 -14.75
N VAL A 9 3.34 -0.58 -15.29
CA VAL A 9 2.72 -1.69 -14.58
C VAL A 9 3.71 -2.85 -14.55
N ILE A 10 4.20 -3.18 -13.36
CA ILE A 10 5.19 -4.25 -13.16
C ILE A 10 4.51 -5.62 -13.16
N CYS A 11 3.36 -5.72 -12.48
CA CYS A 11 2.60 -6.95 -12.42
C CYS A 11 1.12 -6.70 -12.10
N THR A 12 0.27 -7.62 -12.49
CA THR A 12 -1.15 -7.66 -12.16
C THR A 12 -1.49 -9.03 -11.57
N ASP A 13 -2.47 -9.07 -10.67
CA ASP A 13 -2.99 -10.30 -10.09
C ASP A 13 -4.50 -10.15 -9.94
N PHE A 14 -5.25 -11.21 -10.23
CA PHE A 14 -6.69 -11.20 -10.28
C PHE A 14 -7.25 -12.37 -9.46
N PRO A 15 -8.20 -12.11 -8.55
CA PRO A 15 -8.84 -13.18 -7.81
C PRO A 15 -10.01 -13.78 -8.62
N ASN A 16 -10.23 -15.08 -8.49
CA ASN A 16 -11.50 -15.69 -8.86
C ASN A 16 -12.55 -15.30 -7.79
N GLY A 17 -13.43 -14.37 -8.13
CA GLY A 17 -14.50 -13.87 -7.26
C GLY A 17 -14.07 -12.79 -6.26
N LYS A 18 -14.94 -12.50 -5.28
CA LYS A 18 -14.75 -11.41 -4.32
C LYS A 18 -13.66 -11.75 -3.29
N LYS A 19 -12.52 -11.08 -3.39
CA LYS A 19 -11.40 -11.23 -2.46
C LYS A 19 -10.80 -9.87 -2.13
N HIS A 20 -10.49 -9.66 -0.84
CA HIS A 20 -9.75 -8.48 -0.42
C HIS A 20 -8.35 -8.48 -1.06
N ASP A 21 -7.97 -7.35 -1.61
CA ASP A 21 -6.68 -7.09 -2.27
C ASP A 21 -5.47 -7.46 -1.41
N PHE A 22 -5.42 -7.09 -0.13
CA PHE A 22 -4.32 -7.47 0.76
C PHE A 22 -4.21 -8.98 0.98
N ARG A 23 -5.34 -9.70 0.98
CA ARG A 23 -5.35 -11.18 1.02
C ARG A 23 -4.89 -11.76 -0.32
N LEU A 24 -5.16 -11.09 -1.43
CA LEU A 24 -4.63 -11.47 -2.74
C LEU A 24 -3.11 -11.31 -2.77
N PHE A 25 -2.62 -10.14 -2.38
CA PHE A 25 -1.19 -9.83 -2.25
C PHE A 25 -0.43 -10.82 -1.37
N LYS A 26 -0.96 -11.20 -0.20
CA LYS A 26 -0.32 -12.23 0.65
C LYS A 26 -0.20 -13.59 -0.05
N LYS A 27 -1.20 -13.96 -0.87
CA LYS A 27 -1.20 -15.25 -1.57
C LYS A 27 -0.32 -15.24 -2.83
N SER A 28 -0.12 -14.08 -3.45
CA SER A 28 0.69 -13.98 -4.68
C SER A 28 2.18 -14.24 -4.45
N LYS A 29 2.64 -14.18 -3.19
CA LYS A 29 4.04 -14.46 -2.78
C LYS A 29 5.07 -13.65 -3.60
N ILE A 30 4.69 -12.44 -4.03
CA ILE A 30 5.57 -11.55 -4.78
C ILE A 30 6.77 -11.20 -3.90
N LEU A 31 7.97 -11.49 -4.40
CA LEU A 31 9.22 -11.13 -3.75
C LEU A 31 9.59 -9.70 -4.16
N ILE A 32 9.38 -8.76 -3.24
CA ILE A 32 9.82 -7.38 -3.40
C ILE A 32 11.22 -7.26 -2.80
N ASN A 33 12.14 -6.64 -3.52
CA ASN A 33 13.49 -6.41 -2.99
C ASN A 33 13.40 -5.57 -1.70
N PRO A 34 14.01 -6.00 -0.57
CA PRO A 34 13.98 -5.29 0.71
C PRO A 34 14.36 -3.79 0.63
N LYS A 35 15.22 -3.42 -0.34
CA LYS A 35 15.67 -2.04 -0.54
C LYS A 35 14.63 -1.15 -1.23
N VAL A 36 13.66 -1.73 -1.93
CA VAL A 36 12.61 -0.97 -2.63
C VAL A 36 11.61 -0.44 -1.61
N LYS A 37 11.28 0.84 -1.68
CA LYS A 37 10.25 1.43 -0.85
C LYS A 37 8.87 1.14 -1.45
N VAL A 38 8.01 0.47 -0.70
CA VAL A 38 6.63 0.17 -1.12
C VAL A 38 5.70 1.22 -0.54
N ILE A 39 4.83 1.78 -1.37
CA ILE A 39 3.78 2.72 -0.95
C ILE A 39 2.45 2.01 -1.18
N THR A 40 1.63 1.90 -0.12
CA THR A 40 0.32 1.23 -0.18
C THR A 40 -0.77 2.13 0.40
N ASP A 41 -2.03 1.81 0.14
CA ASP A 41 -3.15 2.45 0.81
C ASP A 41 -3.32 1.98 2.27
N THR A 42 -4.27 2.59 2.99
CA THR A 42 -4.56 2.25 4.40
C THR A 42 -5.16 0.85 4.64
N GLY A 43 -5.65 0.18 3.59
CA GLY A 43 -6.20 -1.18 3.62
C GLY A 43 -5.13 -2.26 3.74
N TYR A 44 -3.87 -1.94 3.42
CA TYR A 44 -2.71 -2.82 3.59
C TYR A 44 -2.13 -2.78 5.02
N GLN A 45 -2.98 -2.59 6.02
CA GLN A 45 -2.56 -2.49 7.41
C GLN A 45 -1.78 -3.74 7.84
N GLY A 46 -0.52 -3.56 8.25
CA GLY A 46 0.39 -4.64 8.62
C GLY A 46 1.31 -5.14 7.51
N ILE A 47 1.35 -4.47 6.35
CA ILE A 47 2.31 -4.77 5.26
C ILE A 47 3.77 -4.76 5.73
N GLN A 48 4.09 -3.94 6.74
CA GLN A 48 5.43 -3.87 7.33
C GLN A 48 5.92 -5.20 7.89
N LYS A 49 5.02 -6.13 8.28
CA LYS A 49 5.40 -7.48 8.72
C LYS A 49 5.88 -8.38 7.55
N ILE A 50 5.51 -8.01 6.33
CA ILE A 50 5.87 -8.74 5.09
C ILE A 50 7.05 -8.05 4.42
N HIS A 51 7.06 -6.73 4.40
CA HIS A 51 8.10 -5.91 3.81
C HIS A 51 8.36 -4.68 4.68
N ASN A 52 9.46 -4.67 5.43
CA ASN A 52 9.76 -3.62 6.41
C ASN A 52 9.85 -2.21 5.79
N ASN A 53 10.37 -2.10 4.57
CA ASN A 53 10.51 -0.81 3.87
C ASN A 53 9.21 -0.41 3.16
N SER A 54 8.11 -0.38 3.92
CA SER A 54 6.78 0.00 3.45
C SER A 54 6.27 1.26 4.15
N GLU A 55 5.73 2.18 3.36
CA GLU A 55 5.07 3.40 3.82
C GLU A 55 3.56 3.29 3.63
N LEU A 56 2.84 3.55 4.71
CA LEU A 56 1.38 3.63 4.76
C LEU A 56 0.99 5.08 5.03
N PRO A 57 0.00 5.64 4.32
CA PRO A 57 -0.55 6.94 4.65
C PRO A 57 -1.17 6.91 6.05
N LYS A 58 -1.06 8.03 6.77
CA LYS A 58 -1.61 8.14 8.12
C LYS A 58 -3.13 7.98 8.07
N LYS A 59 -3.65 7.03 8.85
CA LYS A 59 -5.09 6.83 9.00
C LYS A 59 -5.67 7.86 9.96
N LYS A 60 -6.72 8.56 9.55
CA LYS A 60 -7.54 9.40 10.44
C LYS A 60 -8.26 8.51 11.46
N SER A 61 -8.20 8.87 12.73
CA SER A 61 -9.02 8.22 13.76
C SER A 61 -9.77 9.27 14.57
N LYS A 62 -10.81 8.86 15.31
CA LYS A 62 -11.60 9.76 16.17
C LYS A 62 -10.74 10.44 17.24
N LYS A 63 -9.72 9.73 17.76
CA LYS A 63 -8.80 10.23 18.79
C LYS A 63 -7.59 10.97 18.20
N ASN A 64 -7.22 10.68 16.96
CA ASN A 64 -6.11 11.30 16.24
C ASN A 64 -6.61 11.87 14.89
N PRO A 65 -7.28 13.04 14.91
CA PRO A 65 -7.69 13.71 13.69
C PRO A 65 -6.47 14.19 12.90
N LEU A 66 -6.52 14.05 11.57
CA LEU A 66 -5.50 14.62 10.70
C LEU A 66 -5.76 16.12 10.51
N THR A 67 -4.71 16.94 10.56
CA THR A 67 -4.79 18.35 10.17
C THR A 67 -5.03 18.47 8.67
N ASN A 68 -5.61 19.59 8.22
CA ASN A 68 -5.92 19.82 6.80
C ASN A 68 -4.70 19.67 5.88
N PHE A 69 -3.51 20.06 6.36
CA PHE A 69 -2.25 19.86 5.64
C PHE A 69 -1.93 18.37 5.43
N MET A 70 -2.06 17.56 6.48
CA MET A 70 -1.82 16.11 6.42
C MET A 70 -2.87 15.40 5.55
N LEU A 71 -4.13 15.86 5.58
CA LEU A 71 -5.18 15.37 4.67
C LEU A 71 -4.89 15.69 3.21
N LYS A 72 -4.33 16.88 2.95
CA LYS A 72 -3.94 17.29 1.60
C LYS A 72 -2.85 16.36 1.07
N LEU A 73 -1.79 16.12 1.85
CA LEU A 73 -0.71 15.20 1.48
C LEU A 73 -1.21 13.78 1.14
N VAL A 74 -2.13 13.22 1.93
CA VAL A 74 -2.72 11.89 1.69
C VAL A 74 -3.49 11.82 0.35
N LYS A 75 -4.00 12.95 -0.18
CA LYS A 75 -4.72 12.99 -1.46
C LYS A 75 -3.80 13.10 -2.68
N TYR A 76 -2.57 13.62 -2.52
CA TYR A 76 -1.62 13.83 -3.62
C TYR A 76 -0.51 12.76 -3.67
N THR A 77 -0.47 11.84 -2.70
CA THR A 77 0.35 10.62 -2.72
C THR A 77 -0.41 9.45 -3.32
#